data_AF-A0A836B464-F1
#
_entry.id   AF-A0A836B464-F1
#
_cell.length_a   1.000
_cell.length_b   1.000
_cell.length_c   1.000
_cell.angle_alpha   90.00
_cell.angle_beta   90.00
_cell.angle_gamma   90.00
#
_symmetry.space_group_name_H-M   'P 1'
#
loop_
_entity.id
_entity.type
_entity.pdbx_description
1 polymer ?
#
loop_
_entity_poly.entity_id
_entity_poly.type
_entity_poly.pdbx_seq_one_letter_code
_entity_poly.pdbx_strand_id
1 'polypeptide(L)'
;MGTSSASGPASAWRGHMHRGTAARCATVTAAAGASSSGAAATATVAAPPSAAGASSSAPDWSERFRVRSVPEQFRETRQKVCKEFLAGGLLYLESGEAPARNGSDVFHRHRSHSHFVYVTGCMAPGYGALIDGETGHFTLLAPRLPEEAAYWVGAVPSLEQLQQQYGADRVAYMDELKSLLAAAARGRDVHTLPGAAADKLKGVVPAGCRVTSDILTSTIDRCRATKTDAEVACLYTASVASGAAHMDMWRACRPGLTEFQLEAVFALSSRCRGAPDLGYPVIVGTGPNAAVMHYEAGPAAVEPGHLVLVDAGAEWRCYTADISRTFPASGRFEGAARDLYATVLAAQHRALEVLSAGGGSGVSLQDGDRAARLVLLEGLRGMGLLRPEAASGSGWLEAALEAKVDRTFMPHGVGHHLGLDVHDTSDTGPVPKGALAPGMVVTVEPGAYLIPPLLAKARADPKAAPFINFDLAESLAAAGLGGVRIEDNVLLLDGGKAGAGVSGAGVQGRLFNLTVAAGCAKEMAEVEDVMGEEWRPAEAMSRVVG
;
A
#
# COMPACT_ATOMS: atom_id res chain seq x y z
N MET A 1 26.44 -38.69 -45.74
CA MET A 1 27.23 -37.67 -46.46
C MET A 1 26.65 -36.34 -46.05
N GLY A 2 27.12 -35.63 -45.03
CA GLY A 2 28.48 -35.13 -44.75
C GLY A 2 28.30 -33.63 -44.50
N THR A 3 28.33 -33.18 -43.24
CA THR A 3 29.37 -32.28 -42.64
C THR A 3 29.34 -30.85 -43.21
N SER A 4 29.48 -29.72 -42.49
CA SER A 4 29.86 -29.36 -41.11
C SER A 4 29.85 -27.81 -41.06
N SER A 5 29.53 -27.16 -39.93
CA SER A 5 30.49 -26.42 -39.07
C SER A 5 29.68 -25.77 -37.92
N ALA A 6 29.92 -26.05 -36.63
CA ALA A 6 30.98 -25.52 -35.74
C ALA A 6 30.88 -23.98 -35.60
N SER A 7 30.89 -23.31 -34.44
CA SER A 7 31.31 -23.59 -33.05
C SER A 7 30.84 -22.40 -32.17
N GLY A 8 30.73 -22.55 -30.83
CA GLY A 8 30.67 -21.40 -29.90
C GLY A 8 31.95 -20.53 -29.95
N PRO A 9 32.06 -19.38 -29.25
CA PRO A 9 32.02 -19.35 -27.78
C PRO A 9 31.55 -18.02 -27.12
N ALA A 10 31.67 -17.97 -25.80
CA ALA A 10 31.65 -16.81 -24.91
C ALA A 10 32.29 -15.52 -25.45
N SER A 11 31.66 -14.37 -25.20
CA SER A 11 32.26 -13.05 -24.85
C SER A 11 31.35 -11.90 -25.28
N ALA A 12 30.84 -11.14 -24.31
CA ALA A 12 30.41 -9.75 -24.52
C ALA A 12 30.42 -8.97 -23.19
N TRP A 13 31.53 -9.06 -22.47
CA TRP A 13 31.95 -8.06 -21.49
C TRP A 13 33.38 -7.66 -21.84
N ARG A 14 33.52 -6.79 -22.84
CA ARG A 14 34.72 -5.99 -23.09
C ARG A 14 34.27 -4.59 -23.45
N GLY A 15 34.70 -3.63 -22.65
CA GLY A 15 34.04 -2.36 -22.47
C GLY A 15 34.34 -1.29 -23.51
N HIS A 16 33.67 -0.16 -23.32
CA HIS A 16 34.17 1.16 -23.68
C HIS A 16 34.13 2.02 -22.40
N MET A 17 35.32 2.27 -21.87
CA MET A 17 35.57 3.11 -20.71
C MET A 17 35.46 4.58 -21.11
N HIS A 18 34.61 5.34 -20.41
CA HIS A 18 34.88 6.76 -20.18
C HIS A 18 35.06 6.99 -18.67
N ARG A 19 36.24 7.51 -18.34
CA ARG A 19 36.69 7.89 -17.00
C ARG A 19 35.83 9.04 -16.48
N GLY A 20 35.38 8.94 -15.22
CA GLY A 20 34.63 10.01 -14.57
C GLY A 20 34.48 9.80 -13.06
N THR A 21 35.59 10.02 -12.36
CA THR A 21 35.72 10.56 -10.98
C THR A 21 34.74 10.15 -9.88
N ALA A 22 35.32 9.50 -8.87
CA ALA A 22 34.81 9.33 -7.52
C ALA A 22 34.76 10.63 -6.69
N ALA A 23 33.83 10.68 -5.72
CA ALA A 23 33.94 11.40 -4.45
C ALA A 23 32.99 10.71 -3.44
N ARG A 24 33.46 9.86 -2.52
CA ARG A 24 33.99 10.16 -1.17
C ARG A 24 33.12 11.12 -0.35
N CYS A 25 32.56 10.62 0.75
CA CYS A 25 32.58 11.37 2.01
C CYS A 25 32.66 10.43 3.22
N ALA A 26 33.50 10.81 4.17
CA ALA A 26 33.95 10.04 5.32
C ALA A 26 33.12 10.35 6.56
N THR A 27 33.13 9.38 7.47
CA THR A 27 32.64 9.39 8.85
C THR A 27 33.28 10.47 9.71
N VAL A 28 32.48 11.09 10.60
CA VAL A 28 32.96 11.85 11.76
C VAL A 28 32.14 11.43 12.98
N THR A 29 32.84 10.99 14.02
CA THR A 29 32.37 10.77 15.39
C THR A 29 32.68 12.00 16.25
N ALA A 30 31.78 12.36 17.16
CA ALA A 30 32.09 13.15 18.35
C ALA A 30 31.03 12.95 19.45
N ALA A 31 31.48 12.91 20.70
CA ALA A 31 30.72 12.58 21.89
C ALA A 31 30.57 13.77 22.87
N ALA A 32 29.51 13.68 23.67
CA ALA A 32 29.31 14.12 25.07
C ALA A 32 29.26 15.61 25.48
N GLY A 33 28.24 15.92 26.31
CA GLY A 33 28.13 17.09 27.19
C GLY A 33 26.81 17.06 27.98
N ALA A 34 26.85 17.24 29.30
CA ALA A 34 25.79 16.89 30.26
C ALA A 34 25.18 18.08 31.05
N SER A 35 24.10 17.79 31.80
CA SER A 35 23.46 18.52 32.93
C SER A 35 22.58 19.74 32.57
N SER A 36 21.50 20.14 33.26
CA SER A 36 21.07 19.95 34.67
C SER A 36 19.55 20.20 34.89
N SER A 37 19.10 19.83 36.10
CA SER A 37 17.78 19.79 36.77
C SER A 37 16.93 21.07 36.96
N GLY A 38 15.62 20.87 37.22
CA GLY A 38 14.75 21.79 38.00
C GLY A 38 13.27 21.33 38.14
N ALA A 39 12.83 21.01 39.37
CA ALA A 39 11.44 20.68 39.79
C ALA A 39 10.64 21.98 40.11
N ALA A 40 9.34 22.07 40.42
CA ALA A 40 8.28 21.18 40.90
C ALA A 40 6.90 21.88 40.77
N ALA A 41 5.77 21.15 40.83
CA ALA A 41 4.59 21.48 41.66
C ALA A 41 3.49 20.40 41.55
N THR A 42 3.17 19.78 42.68
CA THR A 42 2.16 18.74 42.88
C THR A 42 0.85 19.33 43.41
N ALA A 43 -0.29 18.83 42.91
CA ALA A 43 -1.58 18.92 43.58
C ALA A 43 -2.25 17.55 43.58
N THR A 44 -2.51 17.02 44.77
CA THR A 44 -3.09 15.71 45.08
C THR A 44 -4.61 15.75 45.12
N VAL A 45 -5.28 14.80 44.45
CA VAL A 45 -6.69 14.47 44.66
C VAL A 45 -6.82 12.94 44.83
N ALA A 46 -7.63 12.54 45.80
CA ALA A 46 -7.70 11.21 46.41
C ALA A 46 -8.21 10.08 45.48
N ALA A 47 -7.74 8.85 45.78
CA ALA A 47 -8.04 7.62 45.06
C ALA A 47 -9.37 6.95 45.50
N PRO A 48 -10.11 6.29 44.58
CA PRO A 48 -11.13 5.30 44.91
C PRO A 48 -10.53 3.87 45.09
N PRO A 49 -11.28 2.95 45.74
CA PRO A 49 -10.72 1.75 46.36
C PRO A 49 -10.26 0.67 45.38
N SER A 50 -9.28 -0.11 45.83
CA SER A 50 -8.69 -1.25 45.12
C SER A 50 -9.71 -2.38 44.88
N ALA A 51 -10.03 -2.65 43.61
CA ALA A 51 -10.54 -3.94 43.19
C ALA A 51 -9.35 -4.85 42.85
N ALA A 52 -8.96 -5.69 43.79
CA ALA A 52 -8.05 -6.80 43.51
C ALA A 52 -8.80 -7.88 42.71
N GLY A 53 -8.21 -8.31 41.60
CA GLY A 53 -8.52 -9.61 40.98
C GLY A 53 -9.26 -9.59 39.64
N ALA A 54 -8.65 -9.03 38.60
CA ALA A 54 -8.79 -9.50 37.21
C ALA A 54 -7.61 -8.98 36.38
N SER A 55 -6.58 -9.81 36.18
CA SER A 55 -5.53 -9.56 35.20
C SER A 55 -6.08 -9.83 33.80
N SER A 56 -6.61 -8.81 33.14
CA SER A 56 -6.75 -8.78 31.68
C SER A 56 -6.23 -7.44 31.17
N SER A 57 -4.90 -7.28 31.12
CA SER A 57 -4.32 -6.16 30.38
C SER A 57 -4.66 -6.34 28.90
N ALA A 58 -5.45 -5.43 28.37
CA ALA A 58 -5.68 -5.31 26.93
C ALA A 58 -4.34 -5.23 26.18
N PRO A 59 -4.22 -5.81 24.98
CA PRO A 59 -2.97 -5.76 24.22
C PRO A 59 -2.67 -4.32 23.79
N ASP A 60 -1.45 -3.86 24.06
CA ASP A 60 -0.90 -2.67 23.43
C ASP A 60 -0.64 -2.97 21.95
N TRP A 61 -1.30 -2.24 21.05
CA TRP A 61 -1.16 -2.48 19.61
C TRP A 61 0.26 -2.23 19.11
N SER A 62 1.02 -1.37 19.78
CA SER A 62 2.44 -1.17 19.48
C SER A 62 3.28 -2.41 19.82
N GLU A 63 2.89 -3.18 20.84
CA GLU A 63 3.51 -4.47 21.16
C GLU A 63 3.05 -5.59 20.22
N ARG A 64 1.76 -5.62 19.85
CA ARG A 64 1.21 -6.64 18.94
C ARG A 64 1.77 -6.50 17.54
N PHE A 65 1.71 -5.30 16.96
CA PHE A 65 2.20 -4.99 15.62
C PHE A 65 3.67 -4.54 15.66
N ARG A 66 4.48 -5.32 16.37
CA ARG A 66 5.92 -5.13 16.39
C ARG A 66 6.57 -5.71 15.14
N VAL A 67 7.39 -4.91 14.48
CA VAL A 67 8.23 -5.35 13.36
C VAL A 67 9.11 -6.52 13.78
N ARG A 68 9.03 -7.62 13.03
CA ARG A 68 9.83 -8.83 13.24
C ARG A 68 11.09 -8.82 12.38
N SER A 69 12.06 -9.67 12.72
CA SER A 69 13.18 -9.92 11.82
C SER A 69 12.68 -10.55 10.51
N VAL A 70 13.42 -10.36 9.41
CA VAL A 70 13.09 -10.98 8.12
C VAL A 70 12.92 -12.51 8.25
N PRO A 71 13.85 -13.26 8.91
CA PRO A 71 13.68 -14.70 9.11
C PRO A 71 12.40 -15.10 9.83
N GLU A 72 12.00 -14.36 10.88
CA GLU A 72 10.79 -14.67 11.66
C GLU A 72 9.52 -14.42 10.85
N GLN A 73 9.37 -13.21 10.28
CA GLN A 73 8.20 -12.81 9.51
C GLN A 73 7.94 -13.78 8.35
N PHE A 74 8.96 -14.05 7.53
CA PHE A 74 8.75 -14.85 6.32
C PHE A 74 8.73 -16.35 6.59
N ARG A 75 9.15 -16.81 7.78
CA ARG A 75 8.88 -18.18 8.22
C ARG A 75 7.38 -18.38 8.48
N GLU A 76 6.71 -17.41 9.11
CA GLU A 76 5.26 -17.47 9.37
C GLU A 76 4.46 -17.53 8.06
N THR A 77 4.80 -16.70 7.08
CA THR A 77 4.12 -16.71 5.76
C THR A 77 4.38 -18.01 5.00
N ARG A 78 5.61 -18.55 5.03
CA ARG A 78 5.91 -19.88 4.46
C ARG A 78 5.09 -20.99 5.10
N GLN A 79 4.99 -21.01 6.43
CA GLN A 79 4.18 -21.98 7.16
C GLN A 79 2.70 -21.86 6.78
N LYS A 80 2.20 -20.63 6.63
CA LYS A 80 0.84 -20.37 6.15
C LYS A 80 0.60 -20.92 4.74
N VAL A 81 1.54 -20.68 3.82
CA VAL A 81 1.47 -21.23 2.46
C VAL A 81 1.50 -22.75 2.47
N CYS A 82 2.43 -23.38 3.19
CA CYS A 82 2.52 -24.85 3.25
C CYS A 82 1.27 -25.48 3.88
N LYS A 83 0.66 -24.82 4.87
CA LYS A 83 -0.59 -25.28 5.48
C LYS A 83 -1.78 -25.21 4.50
N GLU A 84 -1.86 -24.16 3.69
CA GLU A 84 -2.91 -23.99 2.69
C GLU A 84 -2.66 -24.87 1.44
N PHE A 85 -1.40 -25.21 1.18
CA PHE A 85 -0.98 -25.96 0.00
C PHE A 85 -1.10 -27.48 0.22
N LEU A 86 -2.27 -28.03 -0.09
CA LEU A 86 -2.58 -29.45 0.17
C LEU A 86 -2.14 -30.44 -0.91
N ALA A 87 -1.56 -29.97 -2.02
CA ALA A 87 -1.22 -30.83 -3.16
C ALA A 87 0.08 -31.63 -2.98
N GLY A 88 0.92 -31.28 -2.00
CA GLY A 88 2.26 -31.85 -1.81
C GLY A 88 3.23 -31.49 -2.94
N GLY A 89 4.49 -31.93 -2.82
CA GLY A 89 5.54 -31.62 -3.81
C GLY A 89 6.32 -30.34 -3.51
N LEU A 90 6.97 -29.78 -4.53
CA LEU A 90 7.90 -28.65 -4.38
C LEU A 90 7.30 -27.37 -4.95
N LEU A 91 7.51 -26.25 -4.27
CA LEU A 91 7.17 -24.91 -4.73
C LEU A 91 8.44 -24.21 -5.24
N TYR A 92 8.37 -23.65 -6.45
CA TYR A 92 9.45 -22.88 -7.05
C TYR A 92 8.97 -21.48 -7.43
N LEU A 93 9.69 -20.46 -6.96
CA LEU A 93 9.41 -19.05 -7.26
C LEU A 93 10.73 -18.30 -7.56
N GLU A 94 10.63 -17.21 -8.32
CA GLU A 94 11.78 -16.35 -8.67
C GLU A 94 11.50 -14.89 -8.32
N SER A 95 12.54 -14.14 -7.96
CA SER A 95 12.47 -12.71 -7.68
C SER A 95 12.13 -11.88 -8.92
N GLY A 96 12.52 -12.37 -10.10
CA GLY A 96 12.60 -11.57 -11.32
C GLY A 96 13.92 -10.80 -11.45
N GLU A 97 14.03 -10.05 -12.54
CA GLU A 97 15.19 -9.23 -12.91
C GLU A 97 14.79 -7.76 -13.06
N ALA A 98 15.76 -6.87 -12.94
CA ALA A 98 15.54 -5.45 -13.20
C ALA A 98 15.17 -5.22 -14.69
N PRO A 99 14.09 -4.50 -15.01
CA PRO A 99 13.75 -4.20 -16.39
C PRO A 99 14.77 -3.25 -17.03
N ALA A 100 15.28 -3.58 -18.20
CA ALA A 100 16.13 -2.69 -18.98
C ALA A 100 15.31 -1.54 -19.59
N ARG A 101 15.83 -0.31 -19.54
CA ARG A 101 15.23 0.86 -20.18
C ARG A 101 15.46 0.77 -21.69
N ASN A 102 14.41 0.41 -22.44
CA ASN A 102 14.45 0.28 -23.91
C ASN A 102 15.57 -0.65 -24.43
N GLY A 103 15.95 -1.68 -23.65
CA GLY A 103 17.05 -2.60 -24.02
C GLY A 103 18.46 -2.00 -23.91
N SER A 104 18.61 -0.82 -23.29
CA SER A 104 19.92 -0.26 -22.94
C SER A 104 20.53 -0.93 -21.70
N ASP A 105 21.74 -0.52 -21.34
CA ASP A 105 22.44 -0.89 -20.10
C ASP A 105 21.97 -0.12 -18.86
N VAL A 106 20.95 0.75 -19.00
CA VAL A 106 20.30 1.45 -17.89
C VAL A 106 19.07 0.64 -17.47
N PHE A 107 19.01 0.27 -16.19
CA PHE A 107 17.90 -0.49 -15.64
C PHE A 107 16.95 0.41 -14.84
N HIS A 108 15.65 0.09 -14.89
CA HIS A 108 14.70 0.57 -13.90
C HIS A 108 15.05 -0.02 -12.53
N ARG A 109 14.66 0.68 -11.46
CA ARG A 109 14.84 0.15 -10.11
C ARG A 109 14.13 -1.21 -10.00
N HIS A 110 14.85 -2.21 -9.50
CA HIS A 110 14.28 -3.54 -9.31
C HIS A 110 13.30 -3.55 -8.14
N ARG A 111 12.17 -4.22 -8.34
CA ARG A 111 11.20 -4.57 -7.29
C ARG A 111 10.80 -6.02 -7.52
N SER A 112 11.08 -6.88 -6.54
CA SER A 112 10.87 -8.32 -6.67
C SER A 112 9.39 -8.69 -6.81
N HIS A 113 9.12 -9.84 -7.45
CA HIS A 113 7.77 -10.37 -7.56
C HIS A 113 7.12 -10.58 -6.18
N SER A 114 5.88 -10.11 -5.98
CA SER A 114 5.22 -10.05 -4.66
C SER A 114 5.10 -11.43 -4.02
N HIS A 115 4.70 -12.47 -4.77
CA HIS A 115 4.65 -13.85 -4.25
C HIS A 115 6.02 -14.40 -3.84
N PHE A 116 7.10 -13.99 -4.50
CA PHE A 116 8.44 -14.39 -4.11
C PHE A 116 8.86 -13.69 -2.82
N VAL A 117 8.62 -12.37 -2.71
CA VAL A 117 8.85 -11.62 -1.46
C VAL A 117 8.03 -12.21 -0.32
N TYR A 118 6.76 -12.52 -0.56
CA TYR A 118 5.86 -13.07 0.45
C TYR A 118 6.39 -14.34 1.14
N VAL A 119 7.17 -15.16 0.44
CA VAL A 119 7.73 -16.40 1.02
C VAL A 119 9.20 -16.32 1.38
N THR A 120 9.93 -15.28 0.97
CA THR A 120 11.39 -15.17 1.18
C THR A 120 11.85 -13.93 1.94
N GLY A 121 11.14 -12.82 1.82
CA GLY A 121 11.61 -11.49 2.18
C GLY A 121 12.74 -10.94 1.30
N CYS A 122 13.13 -11.64 0.24
CA CYS A 122 14.22 -11.25 -0.64
C CYS A 122 13.74 -10.27 -1.71
N MET A 123 14.25 -9.04 -1.64
CA MET A 123 13.93 -7.95 -2.57
C MET A 123 15.02 -7.75 -3.64
N ALA A 124 16.03 -8.61 -3.69
CA ALA A 124 17.12 -8.53 -4.67
C ALA A 124 16.79 -9.30 -5.97
N PRO A 125 17.33 -8.87 -7.13
CA PRO A 125 17.10 -9.53 -8.41
C PRO A 125 17.89 -10.83 -8.57
N GLY A 126 17.42 -11.70 -9.47
CA GLY A 126 18.09 -12.94 -9.87
C GLY A 126 18.07 -14.10 -8.85
N TYR A 127 17.27 -13.99 -7.80
CA TYR A 127 17.11 -15.05 -6.79
C TYR A 127 15.96 -15.99 -7.14
N GLY A 128 16.02 -17.21 -6.59
CA GLY A 128 14.90 -18.14 -6.58
C GLY A 128 14.71 -18.81 -5.23
N ALA A 129 13.59 -19.48 -5.07
CA ALA A 129 13.21 -20.17 -3.85
C ALA A 129 12.69 -21.56 -4.20
N LEU A 130 13.18 -22.56 -3.49
CA LEU A 130 12.65 -23.92 -3.53
C LEU A 130 12.13 -24.26 -2.13
N ILE A 131 10.83 -24.53 -2.01
CA ILE A 131 10.17 -24.86 -0.74
C ILE A 131 9.54 -26.23 -0.89
N ASP A 132 9.83 -27.14 0.04
CA ASP A 132 9.12 -28.41 0.12
C ASP A 132 7.74 -28.17 0.79
N GLY A 133 6.66 -28.39 0.04
CA GLY A 133 5.30 -28.05 0.49
C GLY A 133 4.80 -28.90 1.65
N GLU A 134 5.44 -30.05 1.93
CA GLU A 134 5.05 -30.96 3.01
C GLU A 134 5.84 -30.67 4.29
N THR A 135 7.14 -30.44 4.17
CA THR A 135 8.05 -30.25 5.31
C THR A 135 8.28 -28.78 5.65
N GLY A 136 8.00 -27.87 4.72
CA GLY A 136 8.31 -26.45 4.82
C GLY A 136 9.79 -26.12 4.62
N HIS A 137 10.64 -27.11 4.26
CA HIS A 137 12.08 -26.90 4.09
C HIS A 137 12.35 -25.88 2.97
N PHE A 138 12.99 -24.77 3.32
CA PHE A 138 13.22 -23.61 2.46
C PHE A 138 14.67 -23.54 2.01
N THR A 139 14.88 -23.65 0.70
CA THR A 139 16.17 -23.37 0.04
C THR A 139 16.09 -22.05 -0.71
N LEU A 140 16.95 -21.09 -0.34
CA LEU A 140 17.18 -19.88 -1.13
C LEU A 140 18.24 -20.15 -2.20
N LEU A 141 17.97 -19.71 -3.42
CA LEU A 141 18.86 -19.87 -4.56
C LEU A 141 19.40 -18.49 -4.97
N ALA A 142 20.69 -18.27 -4.76
CA ALA A 142 21.36 -17.01 -5.08
C ALA A 142 21.95 -17.03 -6.50
N PRO A 143 21.99 -15.89 -7.21
CA PRO A 143 22.76 -15.80 -8.44
C PRO A 143 24.25 -15.98 -8.13
N ARG A 144 24.97 -16.71 -8.99
CA ARG A 144 26.44 -16.78 -8.89
C ARG A 144 27.03 -15.55 -9.56
N LEU A 145 27.47 -14.59 -8.75
CA LEU A 145 28.10 -13.38 -9.24
C LEU A 145 29.61 -13.59 -9.47
N PRO A 146 30.19 -13.01 -10.52
CA PRO A 146 31.63 -13.06 -10.74
C PRO A 146 32.36 -12.13 -9.76
N GLU A 147 33.68 -12.30 -9.59
CA GLU A 147 34.48 -11.54 -8.61
C GLU A 147 34.36 -10.03 -8.83
N GLU A 148 34.25 -9.61 -10.09
CA GLU A 148 34.16 -8.20 -10.47
C GLU A 148 32.91 -7.50 -9.92
N ALA A 149 31.85 -8.26 -9.61
CA ALA A 149 30.64 -7.72 -9.01
C ALA A 149 30.93 -6.93 -7.72
N ALA A 150 31.94 -7.36 -6.94
CA ALA A 150 32.32 -6.73 -5.68
C ALA A 150 32.61 -5.23 -5.79
N TYR A 151 33.12 -4.77 -6.94
CA TYR A 151 33.44 -3.36 -7.17
C TYR A 151 32.51 -2.64 -8.16
N TRP A 152 31.67 -3.38 -8.90
CA TRP A 152 30.65 -2.78 -9.79
C TRP A 152 29.29 -2.58 -9.12
N VAL A 153 28.84 -3.56 -8.32
CA VAL A 153 27.49 -3.59 -7.74
C VAL A 153 27.50 -3.64 -6.21
N GLY A 154 28.68 -3.77 -5.60
CA GLY A 154 28.88 -3.75 -4.16
C GLY A 154 29.21 -5.13 -3.58
N ALA A 155 29.28 -5.20 -2.24
CA ALA A 155 29.69 -6.41 -1.55
C ALA A 155 28.81 -7.62 -1.92
N VAL A 156 29.45 -8.71 -2.33
CA VAL A 156 28.77 -9.98 -2.63
C VAL A 156 28.63 -10.77 -1.33
N PRO A 157 27.40 -11.01 -0.82
CA PRO A 157 27.22 -11.74 0.43
C PRO A 157 27.60 -13.22 0.27
N SER A 158 28.18 -13.79 1.31
CA SER A 158 28.42 -15.24 1.38
C SER A 158 27.10 -16.00 1.52
N LEU A 159 27.11 -17.30 1.16
CA LEU A 159 25.93 -18.16 1.36
C LEU A 159 25.49 -18.21 2.84
N GLU A 160 26.43 -18.16 3.77
CA GLU A 160 26.13 -18.12 5.21
C GLU A 160 25.45 -16.80 5.62
N GLN A 161 25.92 -15.66 5.10
CA GLN A 161 25.28 -14.37 5.34
C GLN A 161 23.85 -14.35 4.80
N LEU A 162 23.64 -14.88 3.60
CA LEU A 162 22.30 -15.03 3.01
C LEU A 162 21.42 -15.95 3.85
N GLN A 163 21.99 -17.04 4.38
CA GLN A 163 21.26 -18.00 5.22
C GLN A 163 20.76 -17.33 6.50
N GLN A 164 21.63 -16.55 7.17
CA GLN A 164 21.30 -15.79 8.36
C GLN A 164 20.28 -14.69 8.06
N GLN A 165 20.44 -13.96 6.95
CA GLN A 165 19.58 -12.85 6.56
C GLN A 165 18.13 -13.28 6.26
N TYR A 166 17.95 -14.39 5.55
CA TYR A 166 16.62 -14.83 5.08
C TYR A 166 16.04 -16.01 5.86
N GLY A 167 16.81 -16.59 6.80
CA GLY A 167 16.38 -17.73 7.60
C GLY A 167 16.11 -18.98 6.75
N ALA A 168 16.95 -19.20 5.74
CA ALA A 168 16.85 -20.38 4.88
C ALA A 168 17.43 -21.61 5.58
N ASP A 169 16.80 -22.77 5.39
CA ASP A 169 17.35 -24.05 5.87
C ASP A 169 18.60 -24.42 5.06
N ARG A 170 18.64 -23.99 3.79
CA ARG A 170 19.80 -24.10 2.90
C ARG A 170 19.90 -22.88 1.99
N VAL A 171 21.11 -22.46 1.66
CA VAL A 171 21.36 -21.56 0.52
C VAL A 171 22.23 -22.28 -0.50
N ALA A 172 21.87 -22.17 -1.77
CA ALA A 172 22.63 -22.71 -2.89
C ALA A 172 22.64 -21.71 -4.04
N TYR A 173 23.38 -22.00 -5.12
CA TYR A 173 23.37 -21.14 -6.29
C TYR A 173 22.29 -21.53 -7.29
N MET A 174 21.85 -20.56 -8.08
CA MET A 174 20.82 -20.76 -9.10
C MET A 174 21.23 -21.75 -10.20
N ASP A 175 22.52 -21.82 -10.51
CA ASP A 175 23.07 -22.80 -11.46
C ASP A 175 23.04 -24.26 -10.94
N GLU A 176 22.78 -24.47 -9.65
CA GLU A 176 22.59 -25.78 -9.02
C GLU A 176 21.13 -26.25 -9.02
N LEU A 177 20.18 -25.44 -9.51
CA LEU A 177 18.73 -25.73 -9.47
C LEU A 177 18.40 -27.12 -10.03
N LYS A 178 19.00 -27.50 -11.16
CA LYS A 178 18.76 -28.80 -11.80
C LYS A 178 19.11 -29.97 -10.89
N SER A 179 20.29 -29.93 -10.27
CA SER A 179 20.74 -30.96 -9.34
C SER A 179 19.89 -31.00 -8.06
N LEU A 180 19.46 -29.84 -7.58
CA LEU A 180 18.60 -29.75 -6.39
C LEU A 180 17.23 -30.36 -6.65
N LEU A 181 16.61 -30.05 -7.79
CA LEU A 181 15.35 -30.65 -8.20
C LEU A 181 15.48 -32.17 -8.40
N ALA A 182 16.59 -32.65 -8.99
CA ALA A 182 16.88 -34.08 -9.09
C ALA A 182 16.94 -34.79 -7.74
N ALA A 183 17.53 -34.15 -6.73
CA ALA A 183 17.64 -34.71 -5.38
C ALA A 183 16.33 -34.62 -4.57
N ALA A 184 15.58 -33.53 -4.73
CA ALA A 184 14.42 -33.19 -3.89
C ALA A 184 13.08 -33.64 -4.46
N ALA A 185 12.87 -33.58 -5.79
CA ALA A 185 11.56 -33.82 -6.37
C ALA A 185 11.14 -35.29 -6.22
N ARG A 186 12.02 -36.25 -6.51
CA ARG A 186 11.81 -37.71 -6.29
C ARG A 186 10.44 -38.22 -6.80
N GLY A 187 10.02 -37.78 -7.99
CA GLY A 187 8.73 -38.12 -8.58
C GLY A 187 7.55 -37.25 -8.14
N ARG A 188 7.77 -36.29 -7.23
CA ARG A 188 6.78 -35.27 -6.85
C ARG A 188 6.77 -34.12 -7.86
N ASP A 189 5.62 -33.50 -8.01
CA ASP A 189 5.42 -32.36 -8.91
C ASP A 189 6.11 -31.10 -8.39
N VAL A 190 6.45 -30.21 -9.34
CA VAL A 190 7.02 -28.88 -9.07
C VAL A 190 5.99 -27.83 -9.47
N HIS A 191 5.53 -27.09 -8.49
CA HIS A 191 4.52 -26.04 -8.61
C HIS A 191 5.21 -24.68 -8.71
N THR A 192 4.83 -23.88 -9.68
CA THR A 192 5.40 -22.55 -9.94
C THR A 192 4.33 -21.56 -10.35
N LEU A 193 4.67 -20.28 -10.41
CA LEU A 193 3.84 -19.27 -11.07
C LEU A 193 3.88 -19.45 -12.60
N PRO A 194 2.81 -19.08 -13.32
CA PRO A 194 2.80 -19.11 -14.79
C PRO A 194 3.84 -18.15 -15.40
N GLY A 195 4.24 -18.41 -16.64
CA GLY A 195 5.18 -17.56 -17.38
C GLY A 195 6.63 -18.07 -17.37
N ALA A 196 7.59 -17.14 -17.34
CA ALA A 196 9.01 -17.43 -17.59
C ALA A 196 9.61 -18.47 -16.64
N ALA A 197 9.19 -18.50 -15.36
CA ALA A 197 9.64 -19.50 -14.40
C ALA A 197 9.17 -20.92 -14.79
N ALA A 198 7.91 -21.08 -15.20
CA ALA A 198 7.37 -22.35 -15.69
C ALA A 198 8.09 -22.81 -16.97
N ASP A 199 8.39 -21.89 -17.88
CA ASP A 199 9.14 -22.20 -19.10
C ASP A 199 10.58 -22.64 -18.79
N LYS A 200 11.26 -21.96 -17.86
CA LYS A 200 12.61 -22.31 -17.42
C LYS A 200 12.68 -23.72 -16.84
N LEU A 201 11.64 -24.16 -16.12
CA LEU A 201 11.60 -25.49 -15.52
C LEU A 201 11.46 -26.63 -16.55
N LYS A 202 11.01 -26.33 -17.78
CA LYS A 202 10.93 -27.32 -18.87
C LYS A 202 12.34 -27.82 -19.21
N GLY A 203 12.62 -29.10 -18.98
CA GLY A 203 13.93 -29.72 -19.21
C GLY A 203 14.94 -29.56 -18.07
N VAL A 204 14.58 -28.83 -17.02
CA VAL A 204 15.34 -28.78 -15.75
C VAL A 204 14.78 -29.80 -14.75
N VAL A 205 13.45 -29.94 -14.71
CA VAL A 205 12.77 -30.88 -13.81
C VAL A 205 13.06 -32.34 -14.20
N PRO A 206 13.27 -33.25 -13.22
CA PRO A 206 13.60 -34.65 -13.49
C PRO A 206 12.49 -35.41 -14.23
N ALA A 207 12.87 -36.47 -14.94
CA ALA A 207 11.91 -37.38 -15.56
C ALA A 207 10.97 -37.98 -14.51
N GLY A 208 9.67 -37.99 -14.81
CA GLY A 208 8.62 -38.49 -13.91
C GLY A 208 7.99 -37.42 -13.00
N CYS A 209 8.56 -36.21 -12.92
CA CYS A 209 7.94 -35.07 -12.25
C CYS A 209 7.24 -34.16 -13.29
N ARG A 210 6.12 -33.54 -12.92
CA ARG A 210 5.48 -32.50 -13.75
C ARG A 210 5.80 -31.11 -13.24
N VAL A 211 5.78 -30.14 -14.16
CA VAL A 211 5.69 -28.70 -13.85
C VAL A 211 4.23 -28.30 -13.96
N THR A 212 3.68 -27.69 -12.92
CA THR A 212 2.30 -27.17 -12.91
C THR A 212 2.26 -25.74 -12.36
N SER A 213 1.32 -24.96 -12.88
CA SER A 213 1.08 -23.58 -12.46
C SER A 213 -0.37 -23.31 -12.05
N ASP A 214 -1.15 -24.37 -11.84
CA ASP A 214 -2.62 -24.26 -11.78
C ASP A 214 -3.13 -23.84 -10.40
N ILE A 215 -2.34 -24.11 -9.35
CA ILE A 215 -2.81 -23.99 -7.95
C ILE A 215 -1.93 -23.10 -7.07
N LEU A 216 -0.67 -22.84 -7.43
CA LEU A 216 0.24 -22.10 -6.55
C LEU A 216 -0.17 -20.64 -6.42
N THR A 217 -0.53 -19.99 -7.54
CA THR A 217 -0.98 -18.59 -7.56
C THR A 217 -2.16 -18.39 -6.61
N SER A 218 -3.26 -19.12 -6.80
CA SER A 218 -4.46 -18.99 -5.95
C SER A 218 -4.21 -19.36 -4.50
N THR A 219 -3.33 -20.34 -4.23
CA THR A 219 -2.93 -20.68 -2.86
C THR A 219 -2.23 -19.53 -2.15
N ILE A 220 -1.27 -18.89 -2.82
CA ILE A 220 -0.58 -17.72 -2.26
C ILE A 220 -1.53 -16.53 -2.19
N ASP A 221 -2.44 -16.36 -3.15
CA ASP A 221 -3.43 -15.28 -3.14
C ASP A 221 -4.35 -15.36 -1.90
N ARG A 222 -4.88 -16.54 -1.57
CA ARG A 222 -5.64 -16.75 -0.31
C ARG A 222 -4.81 -16.44 0.92
N CYS A 223 -3.54 -16.83 0.91
CA CYS A 223 -2.64 -16.56 2.02
C CYS A 223 -2.42 -15.05 2.20
N ARG A 224 -2.23 -14.29 1.12
CA ARG A 224 -2.03 -12.83 1.14
C ARG A 224 -3.29 -12.04 1.48
N ALA A 225 -4.47 -12.57 1.18
CA ALA A 225 -5.74 -11.89 1.47
C ALA A 225 -5.95 -11.58 2.96
N THR A 226 -5.37 -12.39 3.86
CA THR A 226 -5.39 -12.16 5.32
C THR A 226 -3.96 -11.95 5.83
N LYS A 227 -3.73 -10.96 6.68
CA LYS A 227 -2.40 -10.56 7.13
C LYS A 227 -2.10 -11.18 8.49
N THR A 228 -0.87 -11.64 8.67
CA THR A 228 -0.31 -11.94 9.99
C THR A 228 -0.01 -10.63 10.73
N ASP A 229 0.18 -10.68 12.06
CA ASP A 229 0.53 -9.49 12.84
C ASP A 229 1.86 -8.85 12.39
N ALA A 230 2.83 -9.66 11.92
CA ALA A 230 4.09 -9.18 11.37
C ALA A 230 3.91 -8.41 10.04
N GLU A 231 2.95 -8.81 9.22
CA GLU A 231 2.60 -8.09 7.99
C GLU A 231 1.86 -6.79 8.27
N VAL A 232 0.94 -6.81 9.24
CA VAL A 232 0.27 -5.58 9.70
C VAL A 232 1.29 -4.58 10.24
N ALA A 233 2.33 -5.03 10.96
CA ALA A 233 3.41 -4.17 11.41
C ALA A 233 4.16 -3.48 10.24
N CYS A 234 4.34 -4.17 9.12
CA CYS A 234 4.94 -3.59 7.91
C CYS A 234 4.03 -2.52 7.29
N LEU A 235 2.74 -2.83 7.14
CA LEU A 235 1.73 -1.89 6.62
C LEU A 235 1.57 -0.66 7.52
N TYR A 236 1.64 -0.84 8.83
CA TYR A 236 1.63 0.26 9.80
C TYR A 236 2.89 1.13 9.65
N THR A 237 4.06 0.52 9.51
CA THR A 237 5.32 1.25 9.28
C THR A 237 5.26 2.08 7.99
N ALA A 238 4.75 1.49 6.90
CA ALA A 238 4.51 2.21 5.65
C ALA A 238 3.50 3.35 5.82
N SER A 239 2.43 3.14 6.60
CA SER A 239 1.41 4.16 6.89
C SER A 239 1.97 5.33 7.72
N VAL A 240 2.86 5.06 8.67
CA VAL A 240 3.56 6.10 9.47
C VAL A 240 4.44 6.99 8.57
N ALA A 241 5.25 6.39 7.70
CA ALA A 241 6.08 7.15 6.77
C ALA A 241 5.23 7.96 5.79
N SER A 242 4.17 7.35 5.26
CA SER A 242 3.27 7.98 4.27
C SER A 242 2.45 9.12 4.88
N GLY A 243 1.83 8.90 6.04
CA GLY A 243 1.05 9.92 6.74
C GLY A 243 1.87 11.14 7.13
N ALA A 244 3.10 10.93 7.61
CA ALA A 244 4.03 12.02 7.86
C ALA A 244 4.44 12.77 6.58
N ALA A 245 4.62 12.05 5.47
CA ALA A 245 4.94 12.64 4.17
C ALA A 245 3.78 13.48 3.60
N HIS A 246 2.53 13.02 3.75
CA HIS A 246 1.32 13.81 3.45
C HIS A 246 1.32 15.13 4.24
N MET A 247 1.49 15.06 5.56
CA MET A 247 1.52 16.26 6.39
C MET A 247 2.67 17.21 6.04
N ASP A 248 3.84 16.69 5.66
CA ASP A 248 4.95 17.52 5.19
C ASP A 248 4.65 18.20 3.85
N MET A 249 3.90 17.58 2.94
CA MET A 249 3.40 18.24 1.74
C MET A 249 2.44 19.38 2.07
N TRP A 250 1.56 19.20 3.06
CA TRP A 250 0.60 20.23 3.47
C TRP A 250 1.32 21.46 4.01
N ARG A 251 2.29 21.27 4.91
CA ARG A 251 3.16 22.34 5.43
C ARG A 251 3.93 23.04 4.31
N ALA A 252 4.34 22.29 3.28
CA ALA A 252 5.11 22.83 2.17
C ALA A 252 4.23 23.61 1.18
N CYS A 253 2.96 23.22 1.04
CA CYS A 253 2.08 23.72 -0.01
C CYS A 253 1.81 25.22 0.12
N ARG A 254 1.86 25.89 -1.02
CA ARG A 254 1.55 27.31 -1.19
C ARG A 254 1.30 27.58 -2.68
N PRO A 255 0.46 28.57 -3.04
CA PRO A 255 0.26 28.94 -4.43
C PRO A 255 1.57 29.22 -5.16
N GLY A 256 1.63 28.81 -6.43
CA GLY A 256 2.81 28.92 -7.29
C GLY A 256 3.78 27.73 -7.25
N LEU A 257 3.62 26.79 -6.30
CA LEU A 257 4.29 25.49 -6.41
C LEU A 257 3.66 24.66 -7.53
N THR A 258 4.44 23.74 -8.08
CA THR A 258 3.96 22.73 -9.04
C THR A 258 3.62 21.43 -8.35
N GLU A 259 2.78 20.61 -8.98
CA GLU A 259 2.48 19.25 -8.51
C GLU A 259 3.76 18.41 -8.36
N PHE A 260 4.72 18.52 -9.29
CA PHE A 260 6.06 17.89 -9.17
C PHE A 260 6.82 18.29 -7.90
N GLN A 261 6.72 19.55 -7.48
CA GLN A 261 7.42 20.00 -6.27
C GLN A 261 6.80 19.40 -5.01
N LEU A 262 5.47 19.22 -4.99
CA LEU A 262 4.77 18.54 -3.91
C LEU A 262 5.10 17.04 -3.90
N GLU A 263 5.11 16.38 -5.05
CA GLU A 263 5.58 14.99 -5.19
C GLU A 263 7.00 14.82 -4.62
N ALA A 264 7.91 15.75 -4.93
CA ALA A 264 9.27 15.74 -4.41
C ALA A 264 9.32 15.85 -2.88
N VAL A 265 8.41 16.62 -2.26
CA VAL A 265 8.29 16.70 -0.79
C VAL A 265 7.86 15.35 -0.22
N PHE A 266 6.86 14.70 -0.81
CA PHE A 266 6.42 13.37 -0.38
C PHE A 266 7.58 12.37 -0.42
N ALA A 267 8.25 12.28 -1.58
CA ALA A 267 9.33 11.34 -1.81
C ALA A 267 10.53 11.60 -0.90
N LEU A 268 10.86 12.86 -0.61
CA LEU A 268 11.91 13.21 0.36
C LEU A 268 11.53 12.72 1.76
N SER A 269 10.32 13.05 2.22
CA SER A 269 9.88 12.74 3.59
C SER A 269 9.80 11.24 3.84
N SER A 270 9.15 10.48 2.94
CA SER A 270 9.04 9.03 3.08
C SER A 270 10.40 8.32 3.07
N ARG A 271 11.31 8.74 2.16
CA ARG A 271 12.70 8.24 2.10
C ARG A 271 13.48 8.46 3.38
N CYS A 272 13.42 9.67 3.94
CA CYS A 272 14.12 9.98 5.18
C CYS A 272 13.56 9.20 6.38
N ARG A 273 12.29 8.76 6.29
CA ARG A 273 11.60 7.92 7.28
C ARG A 273 11.77 6.42 7.04
N GLY A 274 12.74 6.01 6.22
CA GLY A 274 13.07 4.60 6.04
C GLY A 274 12.12 3.82 5.13
N ALA A 275 11.18 4.47 4.44
CA ALA A 275 10.33 3.88 3.40
C ALA A 275 10.69 4.50 2.02
N PRO A 276 11.80 4.06 1.39
CA PRO A 276 12.42 4.78 0.28
C PRO A 276 11.79 4.55 -1.10
N ASP A 277 10.85 3.61 -1.17
CA ASP A 277 10.12 3.21 -2.35
C ASP A 277 8.67 3.69 -2.27
N LEU A 278 8.02 3.78 -3.42
CA LEU A 278 6.63 4.18 -3.57
C LEU A 278 5.85 2.96 -4.07
N GLY A 279 4.67 2.71 -3.51
CA GLY A 279 3.85 1.56 -3.92
C GLY A 279 3.24 1.71 -5.31
N TYR A 280 3.06 2.96 -5.76
CA TYR A 280 2.45 3.35 -7.01
C TYR A 280 2.91 4.77 -7.40
N PRO A 281 2.73 5.21 -8.66
CA PRO A 281 3.00 6.59 -9.06
C PRO A 281 2.21 7.57 -8.20
N VAL A 282 2.90 8.59 -7.66
CA VAL A 282 2.27 9.56 -6.76
C VAL A 282 1.32 10.46 -7.54
N ILE A 283 0.10 10.55 -7.04
CA ILE A 283 -0.95 11.40 -7.60
C ILE A 283 -0.93 12.71 -6.84
N VAL A 284 -0.73 13.82 -7.55
CA VAL A 284 -0.90 15.18 -7.03
C VAL A 284 -1.69 15.97 -8.05
N GLY A 285 -2.99 16.13 -7.83
CA GLY A 285 -3.88 16.89 -8.69
C GLY A 285 -4.30 18.20 -8.04
N THR A 286 -3.92 19.34 -8.62
CA THR A 286 -4.42 20.65 -8.20
C THR A 286 -5.62 21.11 -9.04
N GLY A 287 -6.64 21.69 -8.40
CA GLY A 287 -7.82 22.24 -9.05
C GLY A 287 -8.53 21.19 -9.93
N PRO A 288 -8.75 21.44 -11.23
CA PRO A 288 -9.36 20.46 -12.13
C PRO A 288 -8.67 19.09 -12.16
N ASN A 289 -7.35 19.02 -11.95
CA ASN A 289 -6.61 17.74 -11.96
C ASN A 289 -7.01 16.84 -10.77
N ALA A 290 -7.52 17.41 -9.68
CA ALA A 290 -8.07 16.64 -8.55
C ALA A 290 -9.30 15.79 -8.93
N ALA A 291 -9.93 16.05 -10.09
CA ALA A 291 -11.01 15.22 -10.62
C ALA A 291 -10.52 14.03 -11.46
N VAL A 292 -9.21 13.91 -11.72
CA VAL A 292 -8.64 12.84 -12.55
C VAL A 292 -8.12 11.73 -11.64
N MET A 293 -8.79 10.58 -11.63
CA MET A 293 -8.60 9.54 -10.61
C MET A 293 -7.16 9.02 -10.46
N HIS A 294 -6.50 8.67 -11.57
CA HIS A 294 -5.11 8.18 -11.61
C HIS A 294 -4.20 9.23 -12.28
N TYR A 295 -4.31 10.48 -11.86
CA TYR A 295 -3.49 11.57 -12.37
C TYR A 295 -2.06 11.43 -11.88
N GLU A 296 -1.07 11.35 -12.78
CA GLU A 296 0.33 11.48 -12.37
C GLU A 296 0.68 12.96 -12.22
N ALA A 297 1.39 13.30 -11.14
CA ALA A 297 1.82 14.67 -10.87
C ALA A 297 2.46 15.32 -12.11
N GLY A 298 2.10 16.58 -12.39
CA GLY A 298 2.53 17.30 -13.58
C GLY A 298 3.21 18.65 -13.31
N PRO A 299 3.41 19.44 -14.37
CA PRO A 299 3.95 20.79 -14.24
C PRO A 299 2.88 21.83 -13.84
N ALA A 300 1.63 21.44 -13.56
CA ALA A 300 0.57 22.40 -13.26
C ALA A 300 0.86 23.13 -11.95
N ALA A 301 0.61 24.43 -11.95
CA ALA A 301 0.79 25.27 -10.78
C ALA A 301 -0.42 25.16 -9.85
N VAL A 302 -0.15 25.13 -8.55
CA VAL A 302 -1.13 25.27 -7.49
C VAL A 302 -1.59 26.72 -7.48
N GLU A 303 -2.88 26.96 -7.74
CA GLU A 303 -3.46 28.30 -7.75
C GLU A 303 -4.20 28.61 -6.44
N PRO A 304 -4.37 29.90 -6.09
CA PRO A 304 -5.22 30.29 -4.97
C PRO A 304 -6.65 29.74 -5.13
N GLY A 305 -7.19 29.15 -4.06
CA GLY A 305 -8.55 28.61 -4.02
C GLY A 305 -8.70 27.19 -4.59
N HIS A 306 -7.64 26.60 -5.16
CA HIS A 306 -7.66 25.20 -5.55
C HIS A 306 -7.73 24.27 -4.33
N LEU A 307 -8.45 23.16 -4.48
CA LEU A 307 -8.15 21.95 -3.73
C LEU A 307 -6.94 21.25 -4.36
N VAL A 308 -6.13 20.60 -3.52
CA VAL A 308 -5.05 19.70 -3.94
C VAL A 308 -5.38 18.33 -3.41
N LEU A 309 -5.62 17.37 -4.31
CA LEU A 309 -5.80 15.96 -3.98
C LEU A 309 -4.46 15.27 -4.14
N VAL A 310 -4.00 14.63 -3.07
CA VAL A 310 -2.82 13.80 -3.06
C VAL A 310 -3.24 12.38 -2.77
N ASP A 311 -2.84 11.45 -3.62
CA ASP A 311 -2.95 10.02 -3.38
C ASP A 311 -1.56 9.40 -3.53
N ALA A 312 -1.02 8.98 -2.39
CA ALA A 312 0.38 8.62 -2.27
C ALA A 312 0.63 7.66 -1.10
N GLY A 313 1.40 6.61 -1.38
CA GLY A 313 1.78 5.58 -0.43
C GLY A 313 3.24 5.18 -0.59
N ALA A 314 3.99 5.21 0.51
CA ALA A 314 5.34 4.68 0.57
C ALA A 314 5.31 3.15 0.80
N GLU A 315 6.38 2.49 0.35
CA GLU A 315 6.58 1.06 0.47
C GLU A 315 7.68 0.75 1.49
N TRP A 316 7.40 -0.17 2.41
CA TRP A 316 8.36 -0.67 3.40
C TRP A 316 8.40 -2.21 3.38
N ARG A 317 9.57 -2.79 3.07
CA ARG A 317 9.73 -4.25 2.83
C ARG A 317 8.72 -4.82 1.82
N CYS A 318 8.44 -4.07 0.76
CA CYS A 318 7.39 -4.36 -0.22
C CYS A 318 5.94 -4.26 0.28
N TYR A 319 5.67 -3.96 1.55
CA TYR A 319 4.31 -3.66 2.01
C TYR A 319 4.04 -2.17 1.80
N THR A 320 2.94 -1.84 1.12
CA THR A 320 2.60 -0.47 0.77
C THR A 320 1.45 0.06 1.61
N ALA A 321 1.51 1.35 1.93
CA ALA A 321 0.33 2.11 2.31
C ALA A 321 -0.41 2.58 1.06
N ASP A 322 -1.68 2.94 1.22
CA ASP A 322 -2.48 3.69 0.26
C ASP A 322 -3.21 4.79 1.02
N ILE A 323 -2.93 6.05 0.72
CA ILE A 323 -3.47 7.18 1.48
C ILE A 323 -3.76 8.32 0.51
N SER A 324 -5.05 8.60 0.35
CA SER A 324 -5.56 9.82 -0.25
C SER A 324 -5.96 10.86 0.79
N ARG A 325 -5.49 12.09 0.56
CA ARG A 325 -5.85 13.29 1.33
C ARG A 325 -6.06 14.46 0.39
N THR A 326 -7.08 15.25 0.67
CA THR A 326 -7.37 16.48 -0.08
C THR A 326 -7.29 17.68 0.86
N PHE A 327 -6.65 18.76 0.44
CA PHE A 327 -6.48 19.95 1.27
C PHE A 327 -6.53 21.24 0.44
N PRO A 328 -6.90 22.39 1.03
CA PRO A 328 -7.04 23.64 0.30
C PRO A 328 -5.67 24.31 0.14
N ALA A 329 -5.32 24.71 -1.08
CA ALA A 329 -4.06 25.41 -1.36
C ALA A 329 -3.91 26.74 -0.59
N SER A 330 -5.02 27.32 -0.14
CA SER A 330 -5.07 28.53 0.70
C SER A 330 -4.80 28.28 2.19
N GLY A 331 -4.78 27.02 2.64
CA GLY A 331 -4.66 26.66 4.05
C GLY A 331 -5.98 26.68 4.84
N ARG A 332 -7.12 27.03 4.22
CA ARG A 332 -8.45 27.00 4.86
C ARG A 332 -9.53 26.46 3.93
N PHE A 333 -10.44 25.67 4.49
CA PHE A 333 -11.59 25.14 3.76
C PHE A 333 -12.71 26.18 3.74
N GLU A 334 -13.03 26.69 2.55
CA GLU A 334 -14.07 27.70 2.37
C GLU A 334 -15.06 27.32 1.25
N GLY A 335 -16.28 27.88 1.31
CA GLY A 335 -17.30 27.73 0.28
C GLY A 335 -17.54 26.29 -0.19
N ALA A 336 -17.60 26.10 -1.51
CA ALA A 336 -17.86 24.79 -2.11
C ALA A 336 -16.76 23.76 -1.81
N ALA A 337 -15.51 24.18 -1.58
CA ALA A 337 -14.42 23.28 -1.22
C ALA A 337 -14.65 22.69 0.18
N ARG A 338 -15.06 23.51 1.15
CA ARG A 338 -15.46 23.06 2.49
C ARG A 338 -16.64 22.10 2.42
N ASP A 339 -17.68 22.45 1.67
CA ASP A 339 -18.92 21.67 1.64
C ASP A 339 -18.72 20.31 0.93
N LEU A 340 -17.90 20.27 -0.13
CA LEU A 340 -17.52 19.02 -0.79
C LEU A 340 -16.67 18.14 0.13
N TYR A 341 -15.70 18.73 0.83
CA TYR A 341 -14.86 18.01 1.78
C TYR A 341 -15.69 17.42 2.93
N ALA A 342 -16.59 18.21 3.51
CA ALA A 342 -17.50 17.76 4.57
C ALA A 342 -18.36 16.57 4.11
N THR A 343 -18.86 16.62 2.89
CA THR A 343 -19.66 15.55 2.28
C THR A 343 -18.88 14.25 2.17
N VAL A 344 -17.64 14.31 1.66
CA VAL A 344 -16.80 13.10 1.51
C VAL A 344 -16.32 12.57 2.87
N LEU A 345 -15.96 13.45 3.81
CA LEU A 345 -15.58 13.06 5.17
C LEU A 345 -16.73 12.33 5.88
N ALA A 346 -17.96 12.85 5.79
CA ALA A 346 -19.14 12.18 6.32
C ALA A 346 -19.39 10.82 5.66
N ALA A 347 -19.20 10.72 4.34
CA ALA A 347 -19.32 9.45 3.62
C ALA A 347 -18.28 8.41 4.09
N GLN A 348 -17.04 8.84 4.34
CA GLN A 348 -15.99 7.97 4.88
C GLN A 348 -16.31 7.49 6.29
N HIS A 349 -16.71 8.40 7.17
CA HIS A 349 -17.12 8.04 8.53
C HIS A 349 -18.26 7.03 8.51
N ARG A 350 -19.24 7.21 7.63
CA ARG A 350 -20.36 6.28 7.50
C ARG A 350 -19.92 4.89 7.02
N ALA A 351 -19.03 4.82 6.03
CA ALA A 351 -18.47 3.53 5.59
C ALA A 351 -17.73 2.83 6.73
N LEU A 352 -16.85 3.55 7.44
CA LEU A 352 -16.10 3.02 8.59
C LEU A 352 -17.03 2.54 9.71
N GLU A 353 -18.08 3.30 10.04
CA GLU A 353 -19.09 2.89 11.02
C GLU A 353 -19.76 1.56 10.64
N VAL A 354 -20.22 1.42 9.40
CA VAL A 354 -20.87 0.19 8.92
C VAL A 354 -19.91 -0.99 8.98
N LEU A 355 -18.67 -0.81 8.52
CA LEU A 355 -17.63 -1.84 8.56
C LEU A 355 -17.24 -2.18 10.02
N SER A 356 -17.29 -1.22 10.94
CA SER A 356 -16.99 -1.42 12.37
C SER A 356 -18.07 -2.16 13.15
N ALA A 357 -19.33 -2.07 12.71
CA ALA A 357 -20.50 -2.59 13.42
C ALA A 357 -20.85 -4.04 13.04
N GLY A 358 -20.21 -4.63 12.04
CA GLY A 358 -20.59 -5.91 11.44
C GLY A 358 -20.92 -7.03 12.45
N GLY A 359 -22.21 -7.38 12.55
CA GLY A 359 -22.76 -8.41 13.43
C GLY A 359 -22.68 -9.84 12.85
N GLY A 360 -23.53 -10.74 13.35
CA GLY A 360 -23.43 -12.20 13.17
C GLY A 360 -23.47 -12.76 11.74
N SER A 361 -23.89 -11.99 10.73
CA SER A 361 -23.83 -12.38 9.31
C SER A 361 -22.56 -11.92 8.57
N GLY A 362 -21.68 -11.16 9.25
CA GLY A 362 -20.56 -10.46 8.63
C GLY A 362 -20.99 -9.20 7.87
N VAL A 363 -20.04 -8.31 7.61
CA VAL A 363 -20.21 -7.08 6.80
C VAL A 363 -19.30 -7.18 5.58
N SER A 364 -19.79 -6.76 4.42
CA SER A 364 -19.03 -6.74 3.18
C SER A 364 -18.49 -5.34 2.87
N LEU A 365 -17.47 -5.25 2.02
CA LEU A 365 -16.99 -3.95 1.55
C LEU A 365 -18.07 -3.21 0.73
N GLN A 366 -18.95 -3.96 0.07
CA GLN A 366 -20.09 -3.42 -0.67
C GLN A 366 -21.14 -2.77 0.24
N ASP A 367 -21.28 -3.23 1.49
CA ASP A 367 -22.16 -2.56 2.47
C ASP A 367 -21.60 -1.18 2.86
N GLY A 368 -20.27 -1.09 3.05
CA GLY A 368 -19.57 0.17 3.26
C GLY A 368 -19.68 1.11 2.06
N ASP A 369 -19.50 0.60 0.85
CA ASP A 369 -19.63 1.36 -0.41
C ASP A 369 -21.04 1.94 -0.56
N ARG A 370 -22.06 1.12 -0.36
CA ARG A 370 -23.45 1.57 -0.39
C ARG A 370 -23.72 2.65 0.65
N ALA A 371 -23.20 2.48 1.87
CA ALA A 371 -23.40 3.45 2.95
C ALA A 371 -22.75 4.81 2.65
N ALA A 372 -21.52 4.82 2.11
CA ALA A 372 -20.84 6.02 1.66
C ALA A 372 -21.63 6.72 0.54
N ARG A 373 -22.07 5.98 -0.48
CA ARG A 373 -22.82 6.54 -1.62
C ARG A 373 -24.12 7.23 -1.20
N LEU A 374 -24.84 6.66 -0.23
CA LEU A 374 -26.08 7.26 0.27
C LEU A 374 -25.81 8.62 0.96
N VAL A 375 -24.82 8.68 1.85
CA VAL A 375 -24.42 9.94 2.50
C VAL A 375 -23.90 10.96 1.51
N LEU A 376 -23.14 10.51 0.51
CA LEU A 376 -22.62 11.35 -0.56
C LEU A 376 -23.78 11.98 -1.37
N LEU A 377 -24.79 11.21 -1.76
CA LEU A 377 -25.98 11.74 -2.45
C LEU A 377 -26.72 12.78 -1.60
N GLU A 378 -26.87 12.54 -0.29
CA GLU A 378 -27.50 13.50 0.62
C GLU A 378 -26.70 14.80 0.73
N GLY A 379 -25.37 14.72 0.83
CA GLY A 379 -24.48 15.88 0.87
C GLY A 379 -24.51 16.68 -0.44
N LEU A 380 -24.44 16.00 -1.59
CA LEU A 380 -24.57 16.64 -2.91
C LEU A 380 -25.92 17.35 -3.07
N ARG A 381 -27.01 16.78 -2.54
CA ARG A 381 -28.31 17.48 -2.47
C ARG A 381 -28.23 18.73 -1.59
N GLY A 382 -27.59 18.64 -0.42
CA GLY A 382 -27.37 19.78 0.48
C GLY A 382 -26.59 20.92 -0.17
N MET A 383 -25.66 20.60 -1.06
CA MET A 383 -24.90 21.58 -1.86
C MET A 383 -25.68 22.16 -3.05
N GLY A 384 -26.88 21.63 -3.36
CA GLY A 384 -27.67 22.03 -4.53
C GLY A 384 -27.19 21.42 -5.86
N LEU A 385 -26.27 20.45 -5.83
CA LEU A 385 -25.79 19.71 -7.01
C LEU A 385 -26.84 18.72 -7.53
N LEU A 386 -27.78 18.30 -6.67
CA LEU A 386 -28.96 17.53 -7.04
C LEU A 386 -30.22 18.40 -7.00
N ARG A 387 -31.10 18.24 -7.98
CA ARG A 387 -32.35 19.00 -8.11
C ARG A 387 -33.33 18.62 -7.00
N PRO A 388 -33.89 19.57 -6.24
CA PRO A 388 -34.78 19.28 -5.12
C PRO A 388 -36.00 18.44 -5.52
N GLU A 389 -36.55 18.64 -6.71
CA GLU A 389 -37.77 17.95 -7.17
C GLU A 389 -37.53 16.44 -7.30
N ALA A 390 -36.40 16.05 -7.89
CA ALA A 390 -36.00 14.65 -8.06
C ALA A 390 -35.39 14.05 -6.78
N ALA A 391 -34.84 14.89 -5.89
CA ALA A 391 -34.21 14.51 -4.64
C ALA A 391 -35.12 14.72 -3.41
N SER A 392 -36.42 14.45 -3.57
CA SER A 392 -37.46 14.62 -2.55
C SER A 392 -38.33 13.37 -2.31
N GLY A 393 -39.03 13.31 -1.17
CA GLY A 393 -39.92 12.20 -0.80
C GLY A 393 -39.20 10.98 -0.21
N SER A 394 -39.94 9.94 0.17
CA SER A 394 -39.36 8.67 0.61
C SER A 394 -38.96 7.82 -0.60
N GLY A 395 -37.69 7.41 -0.68
CA GLY A 395 -37.17 6.51 -1.73
C GLY A 395 -36.34 7.17 -2.83
N TRP A 396 -36.14 8.49 -2.80
CA TRP A 396 -35.33 9.19 -3.82
C TRP A 396 -33.88 8.70 -3.90
N LEU A 397 -33.30 8.29 -2.77
CA LEU A 397 -31.95 7.73 -2.73
C LEU A 397 -31.83 6.44 -3.54
N GLU A 398 -32.78 5.52 -3.39
CA GLU A 398 -32.79 4.28 -4.18
C GLU A 398 -33.03 4.57 -5.66
N ALA A 399 -33.90 5.53 -5.97
CA ALA A 399 -34.12 5.96 -7.35
C ALA A 399 -32.86 6.58 -7.97
N ALA A 400 -32.09 7.36 -7.20
CA ALA A 400 -30.83 7.95 -7.64
C ALA A 400 -29.73 6.89 -7.85
N LEU A 401 -29.64 5.86 -6.98
CA LEU A 401 -28.73 4.72 -7.16
C LEU A 401 -29.08 3.88 -8.38
N GLU A 402 -30.37 3.58 -8.60
CA GLU A 402 -30.84 2.87 -9.80
C GLU A 402 -30.56 3.67 -11.08
N ALA A 403 -30.69 4.99 -11.01
CA ALA A 403 -30.31 5.93 -12.07
C ALA A 403 -28.79 6.15 -12.17
N LYS A 404 -27.98 5.54 -11.30
CA LYS A 404 -26.51 5.66 -11.26
C LYS A 404 -26.00 7.09 -11.13
N VAL A 405 -26.77 7.95 -10.46
CA VAL A 405 -26.38 9.35 -10.18
C VAL A 405 -25.11 9.39 -9.35
N ASP A 406 -24.99 8.51 -8.37
CA ASP A 406 -23.81 8.30 -7.53
C ASP A 406 -22.54 8.08 -8.38
N ARG A 407 -22.64 7.29 -9.47
CA ARG A 407 -21.49 6.99 -10.34
C ARG A 407 -21.04 8.16 -11.21
N THR A 408 -21.85 9.20 -11.30
CA THR A 408 -21.45 10.46 -11.95
C THR A 408 -20.43 11.21 -11.10
N PHE A 409 -20.58 11.14 -9.77
CA PHE A 409 -19.74 11.86 -8.81
C PHE A 409 -18.69 10.98 -8.13
N MET A 410 -18.94 9.67 -7.99
CA MET A 410 -18.02 8.66 -7.43
C MET A 410 -17.96 7.44 -8.38
N PRO A 411 -17.14 7.51 -9.45
CA PRO A 411 -17.09 6.46 -10.47
C PRO A 411 -16.33 5.20 -10.05
N HIS A 412 -15.54 5.26 -8.98
CA HIS A 412 -14.82 4.11 -8.39
C HIS A 412 -15.57 3.50 -7.21
N GLY A 413 -15.10 2.35 -6.74
CA GLY A 413 -15.59 1.71 -5.51
C GLY A 413 -14.97 2.35 -4.26
N VAL A 414 -15.50 2.01 -3.08
CA VAL A 414 -15.03 2.54 -1.80
C VAL A 414 -13.69 1.97 -1.32
N GLY A 415 -13.13 0.97 -1.98
CA GLY A 415 -11.82 0.42 -1.61
C GLY A 415 -11.52 -0.97 -2.17
N HIS A 416 -10.37 -1.49 -1.77
CA HIS A 416 -9.79 -2.77 -2.19
C HIS A 416 -8.89 -3.37 -1.11
N HIS A 417 -8.44 -4.61 -1.29
CA HIS A 417 -7.39 -5.22 -0.49
C HIS A 417 -6.08 -4.42 -0.61
N LEU A 418 -5.33 -4.35 0.50
CA LEU A 418 -4.02 -3.71 0.57
C LEU A 418 -3.00 -4.65 1.21
N GLY A 419 -1.76 -4.66 0.72
CA GLY A 419 -0.71 -5.54 1.22
C GLY A 419 0.64 -5.31 0.54
N LEU A 420 1.20 -6.37 -0.06
CA LEU A 420 2.44 -6.27 -0.83
C LEU A 420 2.25 -5.50 -2.15
N ASP A 421 1.05 -5.55 -2.72
CA ASP A 421 0.65 -4.71 -3.85
C ASP A 421 -0.42 -3.73 -3.36
N VAL A 422 -0.51 -2.55 -3.98
CA VAL A 422 -1.51 -1.51 -3.63
C VAL A 422 -2.93 -2.05 -3.79
N HIS A 423 -3.21 -2.62 -4.96
CA HIS A 423 -4.36 -3.47 -5.21
C HIS A 423 -3.96 -4.93 -4.94
N ASP A 424 -3.98 -5.32 -3.67
CA ASP A 424 -3.49 -6.63 -3.24
C ASP A 424 -4.40 -7.78 -3.68
N THR A 425 -3.87 -8.99 -3.64
CA THR A 425 -4.52 -10.16 -4.25
C THR A 425 -5.47 -10.92 -3.30
N SER A 426 -6.44 -11.61 -3.90
CA SER A 426 -7.28 -12.64 -3.28
C SER A 426 -7.84 -13.57 -4.35
N ASP A 427 -8.49 -14.67 -3.96
CA ASP A 427 -9.23 -15.54 -4.88
C ASP A 427 -10.36 -14.83 -5.65
N THR A 428 -10.77 -13.65 -5.19
CA THR A 428 -11.86 -12.87 -5.80
C THR A 428 -11.37 -11.63 -6.55
N GLY A 429 -10.06 -11.45 -6.64
CA GLY A 429 -9.40 -10.25 -7.16
C GLY A 429 -9.14 -9.21 -6.07
N PRO A 430 -8.82 -7.96 -6.45
CA PRO A 430 -8.42 -6.93 -5.50
C PRO A 430 -9.57 -6.38 -4.65
N VAL A 431 -10.82 -6.52 -5.11
CA VAL A 431 -11.99 -6.12 -4.33
C VAL A 431 -12.57 -7.36 -3.64
N PRO A 432 -12.57 -7.44 -2.30
CA PRO A 432 -13.14 -8.56 -1.59
C PRO A 432 -14.61 -8.77 -1.96
N LYS A 433 -15.00 -10.03 -2.22
CA LYS A 433 -16.41 -10.40 -2.42
C LYS A 433 -16.96 -11.09 -1.18
N GLY A 434 -18.13 -10.64 -0.74
CA GLY A 434 -18.82 -11.21 0.42
C GLY A 434 -18.32 -10.62 1.74
N ALA A 435 -18.55 -11.33 2.83
CA ALA A 435 -18.23 -10.86 4.18
C ALA A 435 -16.72 -10.73 4.38
N LEU A 436 -16.29 -9.60 4.96
CA LEU A 436 -14.91 -9.36 5.35
C LEU A 436 -14.52 -10.22 6.55
N ALA A 437 -13.37 -10.91 6.41
CA ALA A 437 -12.81 -11.77 7.43
C ALA A 437 -11.77 -11.03 8.29
N PRO A 438 -11.61 -11.41 9.57
CA PRO A 438 -10.49 -10.95 10.39
C PRO A 438 -9.13 -11.19 9.71
N GLY A 439 -8.20 -10.25 9.88
CA GLY A 439 -6.89 -10.26 9.22
C GLY A 439 -6.88 -9.61 7.84
N MET A 440 -8.03 -9.37 7.19
CA MET A 440 -8.05 -8.59 5.95
C MET A 440 -7.64 -7.15 6.23
N VAL A 441 -6.79 -6.58 5.38
CA VAL A 441 -6.53 -5.13 5.32
C VAL A 441 -7.12 -4.61 4.01
N VAL A 442 -7.92 -3.56 4.10
CA VAL A 442 -8.57 -2.90 2.96
C VAL A 442 -8.43 -1.37 3.05
N THR A 443 -8.54 -0.69 1.92
CA THR A 443 -8.72 0.77 1.87
C THR A 443 -10.19 1.15 2.09
N VAL A 444 -10.44 2.36 2.59
CA VAL A 444 -11.76 3.00 2.66
C VAL A 444 -11.64 4.43 2.15
N GLU A 445 -11.96 4.60 0.87
CA GLU A 445 -11.60 5.74 0.02
C GLU A 445 -12.79 6.36 -0.74
N PRO A 446 -13.89 6.76 -0.10
CA PRO A 446 -14.92 7.49 -0.83
C PRO A 446 -14.35 8.80 -1.41
N GLY A 447 -14.90 9.20 -2.55
CA GLY A 447 -14.55 10.46 -3.20
C GLY A 447 -15.71 11.03 -3.99
N ALA A 448 -15.69 12.34 -4.21
CA ALA A 448 -16.66 13.06 -4.99
C ALA A 448 -15.95 14.03 -5.94
N TYR A 449 -16.26 13.94 -7.23
CA TYR A 449 -15.55 14.66 -8.29
C TYR A 449 -16.52 15.31 -9.27
N LEU A 450 -16.10 16.43 -9.84
CA LEU A 450 -16.77 17.07 -10.97
C LEU A 450 -16.01 16.73 -12.26
N ILE A 451 -16.32 15.58 -12.85
CA ILE A 451 -15.63 15.05 -14.03
C ILE A 451 -16.40 15.44 -15.30
N PRO A 452 -15.89 16.33 -16.17
CA PRO A 452 -16.66 16.85 -17.30
C PRO A 452 -17.20 15.75 -18.24
N PRO A 453 -16.42 14.71 -18.62
CA PRO A 453 -16.96 13.60 -19.41
C PRO A 453 -18.11 12.83 -18.75
N LEU A 454 -18.10 12.69 -17.41
CA LEU A 454 -19.18 12.01 -16.69
C LEU A 454 -20.41 12.89 -16.55
N LEU A 455 -20.24 14.19 -16.32
CA LEU A 455 -21.34 15.15 -16.34
C LEU A 455 -22.04 15.18 -17.71
N ALA A 456 -21.26 15.22 -18.80
CA ALA A 456 -21.80 15.16 -20.17
C ALA A 456 -22.57 13.85 -20.43
N LYS A 457 -22.03 12.71 -19.96
CA LYS A 457 -22.71 11.41 -20.07
C LYS A 457 -24.01 11.39 -19.27
N ALA A 458 -24.01 11.89 -18.04
CA ALA A 458 -25.20 11.93 -17.19
C ALA A 458 -26.27 12.89 -17.74
N ARG A 459 -25.86 13.99 -18.39
CA ARG A 459 -26.76 14.92 -19.09
C ARG A 459 -27.50 14.26 -20.24
N ALA A 460 -26.85 13.33 -20.94
CA ALA A 460 -27.45 12.57 -22.02
C ALA A 460 -28.29 11.36 -21.55
N ASP A 461 -28.21 10.96 -20.28
CA ASP A 461 -28.96 9.84 -19.73
C ASP A 461 -30.32 10.30 -19.20
N PRO A 462 -31.46 9.88 -19.79
CA PRO A 462 -32.78 10.28 -19.35
C PRO A 462 -33.13 9.83 -17.92
N LYS A 463 -32.40 8.86 -17.35
CA LYS A 463 -32.59 8.41 -15.97
C LYS A 463 -31.84 9.30 -14.97
N ALA A 464 -30.61 9.68 -15.29
CA ALA A 464 -29.75 10.47 -14.39
C ALA A 464 -29.99 11.98 -14.50
N ALA A 465 -30.23 12.48 -15.73
CA ALA A 465 -30.39 13.91 -16.01
C ALA A 465 -31.45 14.63 -15.14
N PRO A 466 -32.60 14.03 -14.80
CA PRO A 466 -33.59 14.66 -13.92
C PRO A 466 -33.07 14.96 -12.51
N PHE A 467 -32.05 14.24 -12.04
CA PHE A 467 -31.51 14.40 -10.69
C PHE A 467 -30.48 15.53 -10.58
N ILE A 468 -29.75 15.87 -11.65
CA ILE A 468 -28.53 16.66 -11.55
C ILE A 468 -28.77 18.13 -11.93
N ASN A 469 -28.25 19.04 -11.10
CA ASN A 469 -28.15 20.45 -11.41
C ASN A 469 -26.87 20.72 -12.21
N PHE A 470 -26.94 20.52 -13.53
CA PHE A 470 -25.76 20.64 -14.39
C PHE A 470 -25.17 22.05 -14.45
N ASP A 471 -26.00 23.09 -14.35
CA ASP A 471 -25.52 24.47 -14.43
C ASP A 471 -24.59 24.78 -13.24
N LEU A 472 -24.96 24.33 -12.03
CA LEU A 472 -24.10 24.44 -10.86
C LEU A 472 -22.87 23.52 -10.97
N ALA A 473 -23.07 22.26 -11.35
CA ALA A 473 -21.97 21.28 -11.44
C ALA A 473 -20.89 21.73 -12.44
N GLU A 474 -21.29 22.19 -13.62
CA GLU A 474 -20.37 22.67 -14.66
C GLU A 474 -19.74 24.02 -14.27
N SER A 475 -20.48 24.91 -13.58
CA SER A 475 -19.92 26.15 -13.05
C SER A 475 -18.83 25.88 -12.00
N LEU A 476 -19.03 24.94 -11.09
CA LEU A 476 -18.04 24.57 -10.08
C LEU A 476 -16.84 23.84 -10.69
N ALA A 477 -17.06 23.00 -11.70
CA ALA A 477 -16.00 22.36 -12.47
C ALA A 477 -15.13 23.41 -13.18
N ALA A 478 -15.76 24.38 -13.85
CA ALA A 478 -15.08 25.48 -14.53
C ALA A 478 -14.34 26.42 -13.56
N ALA A 479 -14.84 26.56 -12.34
CA ALA A 479 -14.18 27.29 -11.25
C ALA A 479 -12.99 26.52 -10.65
N GLY A 480 -12.70 25.29 -11.10
CA GLY A 480 -11.55 24.51 -10.66
C GLY A 480 -11.73 23.78 -9.33
N LEU A 481 -12.99 23.52 -8.89
CA LEU A 481 -13.23 22.79 -7.64
C LEU A 481 -12.59 21.38 -7.66
N GLY A 482 -12.58 20.72 -8.82
CA GLY A 482 -11.98 19.40 -9.00
C GLY A 482 -12.75 18.30 -8.28
N GLY A 483 -12.15 17.74 -7.23
CA GLY A 483 -12.75 16.71 -6.40
C GLY A 483 -12.03 16.49 -5.08
N VAL A 484 -12.64 15.67 -4.23
CA VAL A 484 -12.12 15.27 -2.92
C VAL A 484 -12.11 13.75 -2.84
N ARG A 485 -11.00 13.18 -2.34
CA ARG A 485 -10.90 11.79 -1.87
C ARG A 485 -10.27 11.77 -0.48
N ILE A 486 -10.82 10.94 0.41
CA ILE A 486 -10.28 10.71 1.76
C ILE A 486 -10.21 9.21 1.98
N GLU A 487 -9.01 8.71 2.22
CA GLU A 487 -8.73 7.28 2.22
C GLU A 487 -7.91 6.82 3.42
N ASP A 488 -8.39 5.78 4.08
CA ASP A 488 -7.70 5.16 5.20
C ASP A 488 -7.46 3.66 4.97
N ASN A 489 -6.35 3.16 5.53
CA ASN A 489 -5.99 1.76 5.57
C ASN A 489 -6.59 1.13 6.83
N VAL A 490 -7.43 0.10 6.69
CA VAL A 490 -8.12 -0.52 7.82
C VAL A 490 -7.92 -2.03 7.88
N LEU A 491 -7.50 -2.52 9.05
CA LEU A 491 -7.44 -3.92 9.41
C LEU A 491 -8.77 -4.36 10.03
N LEU A 492 -9.29 -5.50 9.57
CA LEU A 492 -10.44 -6.17 10.15
C LEU A 492 -9.98 -7.03 11.34
N LEU A 493 -10.48 -6.71 12.52
CA LEU A 493 -10.23 -7.43 13.77
C LEU A 493 -11.22 -8.58 13.96
N ASP A 494 -10.85 -9.54 14.82
CA ASP A 494 -11.75 -10.59 15.29
C ASP A 494 -12.75 -10.01 16.31
N GLY A 495 -14.05 -10.24 16.07
CA GLY A 495 -15.14 -9.74 16.90
C GLY A 495 -15.29 -10.45 18.25
N GLY A 496 -14.57 -11.55 18.49
CA GLY A 496 -14.59 -12.28 19.75
C GLY A 496 -13.58 -11.75 20.77
N LYS A 497 -14.05 -11.05 21.83
CA LYS A 497 -13.31 -10.64 23.05
C LYS A 497 -11.98 -9.87 22.90
N ALA A 498 -11.39 -9.75 21.71
CA ALA A 498 -10.22 -8.92 21.43
C ALA A 498 -10.59 -7.48 21.04
N GLY A 499 -11.83 -7.23 20.57
CA GLY A 499 -12.38 -5.88 20.35
C GLY A 499 -13.22 -5.35 21.52
N ALA A 500 -13.60 -6.20 22.48
CA ALA A 500 -14.44 -5.83 23.62
C ALA A 500 -13.55 -5.52 24.85
N GLY A 501 -12.89 -4.36 24.84
CA GLY A 501 -12.13 -3.89 26.01
C GLY A 501 -10.88 -3.05 25.72
N VAL A 502 -10.70 -2.55 24.50
CA VAL A 502 -9.47 -1.85 24.09
C VAL A 502 -9.79 -0.42 23.65
N SER A 503 -8.98 0.53 24.10
CA SER A 503 -9.03 1.95 23.75
C SER A 503 -7.66 2.39 23.23
N GLY A 504 -7.62 3.10 22.11
CA GLY A 504 -6.41 3.58 21.46
C GLY A 504 -6.75 4.28 20.14
N ALA A 505 -5.90 5.19 19.67
CA ALA A 505 -6.13 5.88 18.40
C ALA A 505 -6.28 4.87 17.25
N GLY A 506 -7.32 5.02 16.44
CA GLY A 506 -7.59 4.17 15.28
C GLY A 506 -8.44 2.91 15.53
N VAL A 507 -8.75 2.52 16.78
CA VAL A 507 -9.66 1.39 17.04
C VAL A 507 -11.12 1.86 17.05
N GLN A 508 -11.95 1.26 16.19
CA GLN A 508 -13.39 1.49 16.15
C GLN A 508 -14.12 0.17 15.93
N GLY A 509 -14.79 -0.35 16.97
CA GLY A 509 -15.49 -1.64 16.90
C GLY A 509 -14.54 -2.76 16.47
N ARG A 510 -14.83 -3.39 15.31
CA ARG A 510 -13.97 -4.44 14.71
C ARG A 510 -12.90 -3.93 13.74
N LEU A 511 -12.63 -2.63 13.71
CA LEU A 511 -11.61 -2.04 12.83
C LEU A 511 -10.43 -1.52 13.63
N PHE A 512 -9.24 -1.73 13.08
CA PHE A 512 -8.05 -0.96 13.43
C PHE A 512 -7.62 -0.15 12.19
N ASN A 513 -7.78 1.16 12.26
CA ASN A 513 -7.42 2.10 11.22
C ASN A 513 -5.93 2.47 11.34
N LEU A 514 -5.11 1.89 10.47
CA LEU A 514 -3.66 2.06 10.47
C LEU A 514 -3.27 3.50 10.14
N THR A 515 -4.04 4.18 9.28
CA THR A 515 -3.77 5.57 8.87
C THR A 515 -4.00 6.55 10.03
N VAL A 516 -5.11 6.39 10.76
CA VAL A 516 -5.39 7.18 11.97
C VAL A 516 -4.40 6.86 13.07
N ALA A 517 -4.09 5.58 13.30
CA ALA A 517 -3.10 5.17 14.29
C ALA A 517 -1.67 5.65 13.94
N ALA A 518 -1.39 5.92 12.66
CA ALA A 518 -0.15 6.53 12.18
C ALA A 518 -0.12 8.05 12.35
N GLY A 519 -1.23 8.68 12.78
CA GLY A 519 -1.33 10.11 13.02
C GLY A 519 -1.55 10.95 11.76
N CYS A 520 -2.02 10.36 10.66
CA CYS A 520 -2.37 11.13 9.47
C CYS A 520 -3.75 11.78 9.65
N ALA A 521 -3.75 13.08 9.94
CA ALA A 521 -4.94 13.89 10.12
C ALA A 521 -5.94 13.79 8.95
N LYS A 522 -7.22 14.08 9.21
CA LYS A 522 -8.26 14.18 8.17
C LYS A 522 -9.42 15.08 8.56
N GLU A 523 -9.57 15.44 9.84
CA GLU A 523 -10.58 16.44 10.20
C GLU A 523 -10.14 17.80 9.67
N MET A 524 -11.08 18.62 9.19
CA MET A 524 -10.74 19.92 8.59
C MET A 524 -9.88 20.78 9.51
N ALA A 525 -10.22 20.84 10.80
CA ALA A 525 -9.46 21.60 11.78
C ALA A 525 -8.01 21.11 11.91
N GLU A 526 -7.80 19.80 11.93
CA GLU A 526 -6.46 19.21 12.00
C GLU A 526 -5.64 19.52 10.73
N VAL A 527 -6.28 19.45 9.56
CA VAL A 527 -5.64 19.78 8.27
C VAL A 527 -5.23 21.25 8.27
N GLU A 528 -6.12 22.17 8.66
CA GLU A 528 -5.83 23.61 8.74
C GLU A 528 -4.72 23.91 9.77
N ASP A 529 -4.74 23.24 10.91
CA ASP A 529 -3.71 23.40 11.95
C ASP A 529 -2.33 22.97 11.42
N VAL A 530 -2.23 21.80 10.78
CA VAL A 530 -0.97 21.32 10.18
C VAL A 530 -0.51 22.24 9.05
N MET A 531 -1.42 22.73 8.20
CA MET A 531 -1.09 23.69 7.14
C MET A 531 -0.59 25.04 7.69
N GLY A 532 -1.01 25.42 8.90
CA GLY A 532 -0.52 26.61 9.58
C GLY A 532 0.91 26.48 10.11
N GLU A 533 1.48 25.28 10.14
CA GLU A 533 2.84 25.02 10.59
C GLU A 533 3.88 25.30 9.49
N GLU A 534 5.07 25.71 9.90
CA GLU A 534 6.20 25.90 8.99
C GLU A 534 6.76 24.54 8.53
N TRP A 535 6.92 24.33 7.22
CA TRP A 535 7.64 23.16 6.72
C TRP A 535 9.13 23.24 7.00
N ARG A 536 9.65 22.24 7.71
CA ARG A 536 11.07 22.14 8.08
C ARG A 536 11.69 20.87 7.49
N PRO A 537 12.25 20.93 6.27
CA PRO A 537 12.86 19.76 5.61
C PRO A 537 13.94 19.08 6.45
N ALA A 538 14.67 19.86 7.26
CA ALA A 538 15.70 19.34 8.17
C ALA A 538 15.13 18.36 9.22
N GLU A 539 13.91 18.59 9.70
CA GLU A 539 13.24 17.67 10.65
C GLU A 539 12.80 16.37 9.96
N ALA A 540 12.43 16.43 8.68
CA ALA A 540 12.18 15.22 7.90
C ALA A 540 13.46 14.39 7.74
N MET A 541 14.60 15.03 7.47
CA MET A 541 15.90 14.40 7.30
C MET A 541 16.54 13.88 8.60
N SER A 542 16.18 14.42 9.77
CA SER A 542 16.76 14.03 11.06
C SER A 542 16.06 12.84 11.73
N ARG A 543 14.85 12.46 11.29
CA ARG A 543 14.08 11.36 11.87
C ARG A 543 14.42 10.06 11.18
N VAL A 544 15.49 9.40 11.63
CA VAL A 544 15.75 8.00 11.29
C VAL A 544 14.69 7.15 11.99
N VAL A 545 13.84 6.45 11.24
CA VAL A 545 13.01 5.39 11.81
C VAL A 545 13.97 4.27 12.23
N GLY A 546 14.13 4.11 13.55
CA GLY A 546 15.01 3.12 14.16
C GLY A 546 14.47 1.71 14.13
#